data_AF-A0A8S3HNV5-F1
#
_entry.id   AF-A0A8S3HNV5-F1
#
_cell.length_a   1.000
_cell.length_b   1.000
_cell.length_c   1.000
_cell.angle_alpha   90.00
_cell.angle_beta   90.00
_cell.angle_gamma   90.00
#
_symmetry.space_group_name_H-M   'P 1'
#
loop_
_entity.id
_entity.type
_entity.pdbx_description
1 polymer ?
#
loop_
_entity_poly.entity_id
_entity_poly.type
_entity_poly.pdbx_seq_one_letter_code
_entity_poly.pdbx_strand_id
1 'polypeptide(L)'
;QSPIGLIGYGLSCGEVNFYPNPCTTTEPGKAIRIQDLPGPVAMDQADITGNGINDIIICYQYGNTMVDCDPTGGKIIWLQNPGQKLEQEQWISHYIGRSTAMHRLKVGHFTQNKRLEIIGLPIVNEPYNLLAPVPVILFQQPNDVLNTKEWPCEIIDKEFFHLIHDAKKINTGALDNLLIASREGISWLYFDEKFHKWTIEHIGEGEQEEKQQTTYYGSGCVDAGKVGNDSFAYIPTVEPFHGNVVAVYIKSTDNYLKQIQWKRYVLDVYGYPNEHGEGPAHHIVCADFDKDGDDEFLVALRGPSPNQGVYYYKPIDLSRGLFAKWKVSSDSAARIAVADFDNDGLLDFATISYYVPGYYEAENPSINIYYNRFA
;
A
#
# COMPACT_ATOMS: atom_id res chain seq x y z
N GLN A 1 14.79 -18.69 -10.28
CA GLN A 1 14.08 -17.50 -9.79
C GLN A 1 13.69 -16.69 -11.00
N SER A 2 12.43 -16.26 -11.10
CA SER A 2 12.06 -15.24 -12.09
C SER A 2 12.89 -13.98 -11.80
N PRO A 3 13.46 -13.32 -12.82
CA PRO A 3 14.20 -12.09 -12.59
C PRO A 3 13.27 -11.08 -11.89
N ILE A 4 13.75 -10.49 -10.80
CA ILE A 4 13.08 -9.37 -10.14
C ILE A 4 12.89 -8.27 -11.19
N GLY A 5 11.78 -7.55 -11.12
CA GLY A 5 11.49 -6.42 -12.00
C GLY A 5 10.48 -5.50 -11.33
N LEU A 6 10.27 -4.33 -11.93
CA LEU A 6 9.36 -3.33 -11.40
C LEU A 6 8.13 -3.22 -12.30
N ILE A 7 6.96 -3.01 -11.70
CA ILE A 7 5.78 -2.54 -12.42
C ILE A 7 5.56 -1.09 -12.04
N GLY A 8 5.41 -0.22 -13.04
CA GLY A 8 5.25 1.21 -12.85
C GLY A 8 4.19 1.79 -13.77
N TYR A 9 3.40 2.71 -13.24
CA TYR A 9 2.32 3.40 -13.93
C TYR A 9 1.89 4.65 -13.15
N GLY A 10 1.17 5.55 -13.81
CA GLY A 10 0.56 6.72 -13.21
C GLY A 10 -0.92 6.83 -13.56
N LEU A 11 -1.71 7.43 -12.66
CA LEU A 11 -3.16 7.55 -12.79
C LEU A 11 -3.59 8.22 -14.10
N SER A 12 -2.95 9.33 -14.47
CA SER A 12 -3.26 10.11 -15.68
C SER A 12 -2.68 9.52 -16.96
N CYS A 13 -1.57 8.78 -16.86
CA CYS A 13 -0.89 8.17 -18.00
C CYS A 13 -1.63 6.90 -18.45
N GLY A 14 -2.07 6.06 -17.51
CA GLY A 14 -2.80 4.82 -17.77
C GLY A 14 -1.97 3.66 -18.34
N GLU A 15 -0.71 3.95 -18.67
CA GLU A 15 0.23 3.02 -19.24
C GLU A 15 0.85 2.12 -18.16
N VAL A 16 0.46 0.85 -18.11
CA VAL A 16 1.02 -0.14 -17.17
C VAL A 16 2.25 -0.77 -17.79
N ASN A 17 3.41 -0.54 -17.20
CA ASN A 17 4.70 -0.96 -17.74
C ASN A 17 5.44 -1.88 -16.78
N PHE A 18 6.07 -2.91 -17.32
CA PHE A 18 7.08 -3.72 -16.64
C PHE A 18 8.48 -3.21 -17.01
N TYR A 19 9.32 -3.02 -16.01
CA TYR A 19 10.71 -2.61 -16.14
C TYR A 19 11.58 -3.79 -15.67
N PRO A 20 12.25 -4.50 -16.60
CA PRO A 20 13.20 -5.53 -16.24
C PRO A 20 14.31 -4.97 -15.33
N ASN A 21 14.77 -5.77 -14.36
CA ASN A 21 15.83 -5.32 -13.45
C ASN A 21 17.10 -4.95 -14.24
N PRO A 22 17.63 -3.72 -14.05
CA PRO A 22 18.79 -3.19 -14.78
C PRO A 22 20.05 -4.04 -14.64
N CYS A 23 20.24 -4.75 -13.52
CA CYS A 23 21.40 -5.61 -13.30
C CYS A 23 21.34 -6.93 -14.08
N THR A 24 20.16 -7.32 -14.58
CA THR A 24 19.97 -8.60 -15.30
C THR A 24 19.58 -8.45 -16.77
N THR A 25 19.16 -7.25 -17.20
CA THR A 25 18.72 -6.99 -18.57
C THR A 25 19.86 -6.47 -19.45
N THR A 26 19.76 -6.71 -20.76
CA THR A 26 20.66 -6.13 -21.76
C THR A 26 20.25 -4.71 -22.18
N GLU A 27 19.04 -4.27 -21.84
CA GLU A 27 18.50 -2.95 -22.19
C GLU A 27 17.97 -2.21 -20.94
N PRO A 28 18.84 -1.75 -20.03
CA PRO A 28 18.41 -1.05 -18.81
C PRO A 28 17.53 0.15 -19.10
N GLY A 29 16.42 0.28 -18.37
CA GLY A 29 15.45 1.37 -18.52
C GLY A 29 14.44 1.20 -19.65
N LYS A 30 14.57 0.17 -20.51
CA LYS A 30 13.53 -0.15 -21.49
C LYS A 30 12.30 -0.74 -20.79
N ALA A 31 11.18 -0.03 -20.92
CA ALA A 31 9.88 -0.50 -20.44
C ALA A 31 9.24 -1.48 -21.43
N ILE A 32 8.59 -2.50 -20.89
CA ILE A 32 7.69 -3.42 -21.62
C ILE A 32 6.26 -3.02 -21.27
N ARG A 33 5.50 -2.56 -22.26
CA ARG A 33 4.08 -2.24 -22.07
C ARG A 33 3.29 -3.51 -21.77
N ILE A 34 2.64 -3.56 -20.61
CA ILE A 34 1.75 -4.65 -20.20
C ILE A 34 0.33 -4.41 -20.74
N GLN A 35 -0.24 -3.24 -20.42
CA GLN A 35 -1.63 -2.91 -20.71
C GLN A 35 -1.87 -1.40 -20.65
N ASP A 36 -2.89 -0.91 -21.36
CA ASP A 36 -3.40 0.45 -21.19
C ASP A 36 -4.73 0.41 -20.43
N LEU A 37 -4.74 1.04 -19.25
CA LEU A 37 -5.90 1.11 -18.37
C LEU A 37 -6.18 2.57 -18.03
N PRO A 38 -7.41 3.08 -18.19
CA PRO A 38 -7.73 4.43 -17.75
C PRO A 38 -7.73 4.49 -16.21
N GLY A 39 -7.04 5.46 -15.61
CA GLY A 39 -7.05 5.68 -14.15
C GLY A 39 -6.72 4.45 -13.29
N PRO A 40 -5.59 3.76 -13.50
CA PRO A 40 -5.14 2.67 -12.64
C PRO A 40 -4.67 3.24 -11.30
N VAL A 41 -4.92 2.52 -10.21
CA VAL A 41 -4.57 3.00 -8.86
C VAL A 41 -3.71 1.98 -8.12
N ALA A 42 -4.32 0.94 -7.56
CA ALA A 42 -3.61 -0.07 -6.80
C ALA A 42 -3.44 -1.36 -7.59
N MET A 43 -2.34 -2.03 -7.33
CA MET A 43 -2.09 -3.39 -7.76
C MET A 43 -1.61 -4.27 -6.61
N ASP A 44 -1.75 -5.57 -6.81
CA ASP A 44 -1.09 -6.62 -6.03
C ASP A 44 -0.77 -7.78 -7.00
N GLN A 45 -0.13 -8.84 -6.51
CA GLN A 45 0.27 -9.97 -7.36
C GLN A 45 0.09 -11.32 -6.67
N ALA A 46 -0.27 -12.33 -7.45
CA ALA A 46 -0.37 -13.71 -6.99
C ALA A 46 -0.35 -14.68 -8.18
N ASP A 47 -0.02 -15.94 -7.93
CA ASP A 47 -0.17 -17.01 -8.91
C ASP A 47 -1.65 -17.44 -9.02
N ILE A 48 -2.41 -16.79 -9.90
CA ILE A 48 -3.86 -17.03 -10.04
C ILE A 48 -4.12 -18.33 -10.80
N THR A 49 -3.24 -18.67 -11.75
CA THR A 49 -3.39 -19.87 -12.58
C THR A 49 -2.78 -21.12 -11.96
N GLY A 50 -2.02 -21.01 -10.86
CA GLY A 50 -1.34 -22.11 -10.20
C GLY A 50 -0.15 -22.64 -10.99
N ASN A 51 0.44 -21.83 -11.86
CA ASN A 51 1.53 -22.22 -12.76
C ASN A 51 2.94 -21.85 -12.22
N GLY A 52 3.01 -21.30 -11.02
CA GLY A 52 4.24 -20.86 -10.36
C GLY A 52 4.74 -19.48 -10.78
N ILE A 53 3.95 -18.71 -11.53
CA ILE A 53 4.29 -17.36 -12.01
C ILE A 53 3.23 -16.38 -11.52
N ASN A 54 3.66 -15.27 -10.93
CA ASN A 54 2.73 -14.25 -10.47
C ASN A 54 2.05 -13.53 -11.65
N ASP A 55 0.73 -13.49 -11.57
CA ASP A 55 -0.15 -12.62 -12.33
C ASP A 55 -0.33 -11.28 -11.58
N ILE A 56 -0.74 -10.23 -12.29
CA ILE A 56 -1.01 -8.90 -11.70
C ILE A 56 -2.51 -8.78 -11.43
N ILE A 57 -2.90 -8.30 -10.26
CA ILE A 57 -4.26 -7.88 -9.93
C ILE A 57 -4.24 -6.37 -9.84
N ILE A 58 -5.08 -5.66 -10.59
CA ILE A 58 -5.04 -4.20 -10.67
C ILE A 58 -6.44 -3.60 -10.71
N CYS A 59 -6.65 -2.51 -9.97
CA CYS A 59 -7.85 -1.70 -10.08
C CYS A 59 -7.66 -0.49 -10.99
N TYR A 60 -8.71 -0.16 -11.74
CA TYR A 60 -8.68 0.91 -12.74
C TYR A 60 -10.06 1.54 -12.95
N GLN A 61 -10.11 2.52 -13.85
CA GLN A 61 -11.25 3.38 -14.12
C GLN A 61 -11.67 4.11 -12.84
N TYR A 62 -10.70 4.68 -12.12
CA TYR A 62 -10.97 5.33 -10.84
C TYR A 62 -11.71 6.66 -10.98
N GLY A 63 -11.43 7.42 -12.05
CA GLY A 63 -11.73 8.85 -12.16
C GLY A 63 -10.47 9.69 -11.97
N ASN A 64 -10.63 10.99 -11.68
CA ASN A 64 -9.49 11.91 -11.58
C ASN A 64 -8.98 12.06 -10.14
N THR A 65 -9.90 12.18 -9.19
CA THR A 65 -9.62 12.38 -7.76
C THR A 65 -10.66 11.61 -6.94
N MET A 66 -10.50 11.55 -5.61
CA MET A 66 -11.57 10.98 -4.76
C MET A 66 -12.87 11.80 -4.77
N VAL A 67 -12.80 13.09 -5.14
CA VAL A 67 -14.00 13.94 -5.27
C VAL A 67 -14.72 13.66 -6.59
N ASP A 68 -13.96 13.48 -7.67
CA ASP A 68 -14.45 13.23 -9.04
C ASP A 68 -14.12 11.80 -9.49
N CYS A 69 -14.52 10.82 -8.68
CA CYS A 69 -14.38 9.41 -9.01
C CYS A 69 -15.47 8.96 -10.00
N ASP A 70 -15.16 8.00 -10.89
CA ASP A 70 -16.14 7.45 -11.81
C ASP A 70 -17.14 6.52 -11.07
N PRO A 71 -18.44 6.86 -11.02
CA PRO A 71 -19.44 6.06 -10.32
C PRO A 71 -19.65 4.67 -10.94
N THR A 72 -19.29 4.47 -12.21
CA THR A 72 -19.34 3.18 -12.92
C THR A 72 -17.99 2.45 -12.93
N GLY A 73 -16.97 3.09 -12.37
CA GLY A 73 -15.58 2.67 -12.39
C GLY A 73 -15.18 1.78 -11.22
N GLY A 74 -13.90 1.91 -10.83
CA GLY A 74 -13.25 1.12 -9.79
C GLY A 74 -13.31 -0.39 -10.07
N LYS A 75 -13.06 -0.72 -11.34
CA LYS A 75 -13.02 -2.09 -11.85
C LYS A 75 -11.74 -2.77 -11.40
N ILE A 76 -11.80 -4.07 -11.19
CA ILE A 76 -10.67 -4.94 -10.86
C ILE A 76 -10.55 -5.98 -11.97
N ILE A 77 -9.33 -6.13 -12.49
CA ILE A 77 -8.96 -7.21 -13.40
C ILE A 77 -7.72 -7.91 -12.86
N TRP A 78 -7.51 -9.14 -13.32
CA TRP A 78 -6.18 -9.73 -13.28
C TRP A 78 -5.61 -9.84 -14.70
N LEU A 79 -4.30 -9.68 -14.81
CA LEU A 79 -3.52 -9.72 -16.04
C LEU A 79 -2.67 -10.97 -16.01
N GLN A 80 -2.90 -11.87 -16.95
CA GLN A 80 -2.21 -13.14 -17.06
C GLN A 80 -0.78 -12.94 -17.52
N ASN A 81 0.18 -13.41 -16.72
CA ASN A 81 1.58 -13.36 -17.05
C ASN A 81 1.91 -14.37 -18.17
N PRO A 82 2.45 -13.94 -19.34
CA PRO A 82 2.78 -14.82 -20.46
C PRO A 82 4.08 -15.62 -20.23
N GLY A 83 4.68 -15.54 -19.04
CA GLY A 83 5.92 -16.22 -18.70
C GLY A 83 7.12 -15.60 -19.41
N GLN A 84 7.91 -16.40 -20.12
CA GLN A 84 9.15 -15.94 -20.75
C GLN A 84 8.93 -15.02 -21.96
N LYS A 85 7.68 -14.87 -22.43
CA LYS A 85 7.35 -14.14 -23.66
C LYS A 85 6.87 -12.70 -23.42
N LEU A 86 7.44 -12.04 -22.40
CA LEU A 86 7.02 -10.71 -21.94
C LEU A 86 6.98 -9.65 -23.06
N GLU A 87 7.90 -9.73 -24.04
CA GLU A 87 7.96 -8.76 -25.14
C GLU A 87 7.10 -9.14 -26.36
N GLN A 88 6.64 -10.40 -26.46
CA GLN A 88 5.96 -10.89 -27.66
C GLN A 88 4.44 -11.04 -27.50
N GLU A 89 3.94 -11.14 -26.27
CA GLU A 89 2.54 -11.38 -25.98
C GLU A 89 1.99 -10.30 -25.04
N GLN A 90 0.85 -9.71 -25.41
CA GLN A 90 0.10 -8.85 -24.49
C GLN A 90 -0.47 -9.68 -23.34
N TRP A 91 -0.44 -9.14 -22.14
CA TRP A 91 -1.02 -9.82 -20.99
C TRP A 91 -2.54 -9.84 -21.11
N ILE A 92 -3.10 -11.04 -21.05
CA ILE A 92 -4.54 -11.25 -21.22
C ILE A 92 -5.24 -10.75 -19.95
N SER A 93 -6.26 -9.91 -20.11
CA SER A 93 -7.04 -9.38 -18.99
C SER A 93 -8.29 -10.21 -18.72
N HIS A 94 -8.55 -10.46 -17.45
CA HIS A 94 -9.73 -11.18 -16.96
C HIS A 94 -10.40 -10.37 -15.86
N TYR A 95 -11.71 -10.16 -15.97
CA TYR A 95 -12.47 -9.33 -15.02
C TYR A 95 -12.72 -10.05 -13.70
N ILE A 96 -12.51 -9.33 -12.59
CA ILE A 96 -12.75 -9.82 -11.23
C ILE A 96 -14.06 -9.25 -10.68
N GLY A 97 -14.25 -7.94 -10.78
CA GLY A 97 -15.38 -7.26 -10.15
C GLY A 97 -15.17 -5.75 -10.10
N ARG A 98 -16.00 -5.04 -9.34
CA ARG A 98 -15.83 -3.59 -9.14
C ARG A 98 -16.44 -3.09 -7.84
N SER A 99 -15.96 -1.91 -7.43
CA SER A 99 -16.72 -0.99 -6.58
C SER A 99 -16.27 0.44 -6.90
N THR A 100 -17.19 1.40 -6.83
CA THR A 100 -16.90 2.81 -7.07
C THR A 100 -15.68 3.26 -6.27
N ALA A 101 -14.78 3.99 -6.91
CA ALA A 101 -13.55 4.51 -6.29
C ALA A 101 -12.65 3.45 -5.61
N MET A 102 -12.61 2.22 -6.13
CA MET A 102 -11.64 1.20 -5.71
C MET A 102 -10.21 1.77 -5.73
N HIS A 103 -9.56 1.82 -4.56
CA HIS A 103 -8.35 2.62 -4.35
C HIS A 103 -7.17 1.79 -3.80
N ARG A 104 -7.45 0.73 -3.05
CA ARG A 104 -6.48 -0.28 -2.61
C ARG A 104 -7.08 -1.68 -2.74
N LEU A 105 -6.22 -2.67 -2.85
CA LEU A 105 -6.60 -4.08 -2.79
C LEU A 105 -5.45 -4.91 -2.22
N LYS A 106 -5.78 -6.04 -1.60
CA LYS A 106 -4.81 -7.04 -1.14
C LYS A 106 -5.26 -8.45 -1.48
N VAL A 107 -4.37 -9.25 -2.05
CA VAL A 107 -4.60 -10.66 -2.33
C VAL A 107 -4.03 -11.54 -1.22
N GLY A 108 -4.75 -12.60 -0.85
CA GLY A 108 -4.34 -13.48 0.23
C GLY A 108 -5.34 -14.61 0.51
N HIS A 109 -5.24 -15.14 1.71
CA HIS A 109 -6.10 -16.19 2.26
C HIS A 109 -6.73 -15.68 3.57
N PHE A 110 -7.88 -15.02 3.49
CA PHE A 110 -8.45 -14.30 4.61
C PHE A 110 -9.52 -15.08 5.36
N THR A 111 -10.26 -15.97 4.68
CA THR A 111 -11.28 -16.83 5.32
C THR A 111 -10.97 -18.32 5.20
N GLN A 112 -10.06 -18.68 4.28
CA GLN A 112 -9.65 -20.06 4.00
C GLN A 112 -8.33 -20.11 3.21
N ASN A 113 -7.67 -21.29 3.21
CA ASN A 113 -6.33 -21.50 2.63
C ASN A 113 -6.28 -22.31 1.31
N LYS A 114 -7.43 -22.53 0.66
CA LYS A 114 -7.57 -23.36 -0.56
C LYS A 114 -7.62 -22.55 -1.85
N ARG A 115 -8.17 -21.35 -1.81
CA ARG A 115 -8.36 -20.46 -2.96
C ARG A 115 -7.89 -19.05 -2.58
N LEU A 116 -7.42 -18.31 -3.57
CA LEU A 116 -7.08 -16.91 -3.38
C LEU A 116 -8.34 -16.09 -3.12
N GLU A 117 -8.16 -15.04 -2.33
CA GLU A 117 -9.16 -14.03 -2.03
C GLU A 117 -8.55 -12.65 -2.20
N ILE A 118 -9.37 -11.67 -2.56
CA ILE A 118 -8.97 -10.28 -2.73
C ILE A 118 -9.88 -9.44 -1.85
N ILE A 119 -9.30 -8.69 -0.91
CA ILE A 119 -10.02 -7.62 -0.23
C ILE A 119 -9.86 -6.35 -1.04
N GLY A 120 -10.97 -5.82 -1.55
CA GLY A 120 -11.07 -4.52 -2.23
C GLY A 120 -11.44 -3.41 -1.24
N LEU A 121 -10.74 -2.28 -1.36
CA LEU A 121 -10.81 -1.14 -0.44
C LEU A 121 -10.99 0.16 -1.24
N PRO A 122 -12.23 0.61 -1.45
CA PRO A 122 -12.53 1.94 -1.95
C PRO A 122 -12.12 3.04 -0.97
N ILE A 123 -11.70 4.20 -1.48
CA ILE A 123 -11.43 5.38 -0.64
C ILE A 123 -12.70 6.17 -0.33
N VAL A 124 -13.65 6.19 -1.25
CA VAL A 124 -14.99 6.80 -1.10
C VAL A 124 -16.03 5.86 -1.69
N ASN A 125 -17.30 6.05 -1.32
CA ASN A 125 -18.39 5.21 -1.85
C ASN A 125 -19.03 5.81 -3.10
N GLU A 126 -19.01 7.14 -3.24
CA GLU A 126 -19.63 7.87 -4.35
C GLU A 126 -18.91 9.23 -4.55
N PRO A 127 -18.97 9.81 -5.75
CA PRO A 127 -18.33 11.10 -6.02
C PRO A 127 -18.96 12.20 -5.15
N TYR A 128 -18.16 13.21 -4.80
CA TYR A 128 -18.54 14.38 -4.00
C TYR A 128 -19.01 14.07 -2.55
N ASN A 129 -18.83 12.84 -2.04
CA ASN A 129 -19.20 12.47 -0.68
C ASN A 129 -18.02 11.85 0.09
N LEU A 130 -17.27 12.69 0.80
CA LEU A 130 -16.15 12.26 1.64
C LEU A 130 -16.59 11.84 3.05
N LEU A 131 -17.88 11.87 3.38
CA LEU A 131 -18.40 11.61 4.73
C LEU A 131 -19.14 10.28 4.84
N ALA A 132 -19.51 9.65 3.73
CA ALA A 132 -20.15 8.34 3.75
C ALA A 132 -19.14 7.23 4.08
N PRO A 133 -19.56 6.19 4.83
CA PRO A 133 -18.74 5.02 5.03
C PRO A 133 -18.51 4.29 3.70
N VAL A 134 -17.41 3.57 3.61
CA VAL A 134 -17.00 2.85 2.40
C VAL A 134 -17.14 1.33 2.59
N PRO A 135 -17.51 0.60 1.53
CA PRO A 135 -17.65 -0.85 1.62
C PRO A 135 -16.28 -1.53 1.56
N VAL A 136 -15.99 -2.44 2.48
CA VAL A 136 -14.91 -3.42 2.36
C VAL A 136 -15.47 -4.66 1.71
N ILE A 137 -14.83 -5.14 0.64
CA ILE A 137 -15.41 -6.18 -0.23
C ILE A 137 -14.44 -7.34 -0.35
N LEU A 138 -14.92 -8.56 -0.15
CA LEU A 138 -14.16 -9.79 -0.38
C LEU A 138 -14.56 -10.38 -1.74
N PHE A 139 -13.59 -10.57 -2.63
CA PHE A 139 -13.74 -11.34 -3.88
C PHE A 139 -13.03 -12.67 -3.72
N GLN A 140 -13.69 -13.77 -4.07
CA GLN A 140 -13.11 -15.10 -3.94
C GLN A 140 -12.82 -15.69 -5.32
N GLN A 141 -11.64 -16.27 -5.50
CA GLN A 141 -11.25 -16.94 -6.72
C GLN A 141 -12.26 -18.05 -7.08
N PRO A 142 -12.82 -18.05 -8.31
CA PRO A 142 -13.71 -19.11 -8.77
C PRO A 142 -12.91 -20.36 -9.12
N ASN A 143 -13.60 -21.49 -9.31
CA ASN A 143 -12.95 -22.74 -9.75
C ASN A 143 -12.39 -22.62 -11.18
N ASP A 144 -13.01 -21.80 -12.04
CA ASP A 144 -12.58 -21.54 -13.42
C ASP A 144 -12.25 -20.06 -13.59
N VAL A 145 -11.00 -19.70 -13.30
CA VAL A 145 -10.52 -18.30 -13.36
C VAL A 145 -10.45 -17.73 -14.77
N LEU A 146 -10.40 -18.58 -15.80
CA LEU A 146 -10.23 -18.16 -17.19
C LEU A 146 -11.56 -17.77 -17.85
N ASN A 147 -12.64 -18.49 -17.52
CA ASN A 147 -13.93 -18.30 -18.19
C ASN A 147 -15.01 -17.65 -17.30
N THR A 148 -14.73 -17.46 -16.01
CA THR A 148 -15.68 -16.79 -15.12
C THR A 148 -15.82 -15.32 -15.50
N LYS A 149 -17.07 -14.85 -15.61
CA LYS A 149 -17.37 -13.45 -15.98
C LYS A 149 -17.02 -12.45 -14.87
N GLU A 150 -17.28 -12.82 -13.62
CA GLU A 150 -17.04 -12.01 -12.42
C GLU A 150 -16.85 -12.95 -11.24
N TRP A 151 -15.92 -12.64 -10.34
CA TRP A 151 -15.66 -13.45 -9.16
C TRP A 151 -16.81 -13.32 -8.16
N PRO A 152 -17.18 -14.42 -7.46
CA PRO A 152 -18.08 -14.31 -6.31
C PRO A 152 -17.56 -13.28 -5.31
N CYS A 153 -18.43 -12.38 -4.85
CA CYS A 153 -18.06 -11.37 -3.88
C CYS A 153 -19.13 -11.15 -2.80
N GLU A 154 -18.68 -10.60 -1.67
CA GLU A 154 -19.52 -10.16 -0.56
C GLU A 154 -18.98 -8.86 0.05
N ILE A 155 -19.87 -8.03 0.57
CA ILE A 155 -19.51 -6.84 1.36
C ILE A 155 -19.33 -7.31 2.81
N ILE A 156 -18.11 -7.20 3.33
CA ILE A 156 -17.76 -7.67 4.68
C ILE A 156 -17.89 -6.58 5.76
N ASP A 157 -17.77 -5.32 5.36
CA ASP A 157 -18.15 -4.14 6.15
C ASP A 157 -18.66 -3.03 5.21
N LYS A 158 -19.54 -2.17 5.71
CA LYS A 158 -20.02 -0.97 5.00
C LYS A 158 -20.39 0.18 5.92
N GLU A 159 -20.05 0.08 7.20
CA GLU A 159 -20.52 1.02 8.23
C GLU A 159 -19.37 1.64 9.02
N PHE A 160 -18.24 0.94 9.14
CA PHE A 160 -17.18 1.36 10.04
C PHE A 160 -16.20 2.33 9.38
N PHE A 161 -15.71 2.02 8.17
CA PHE A 161 -14.58 2.73 7.58
C PHE A 161 -14.97 3.95 6.76
N HIS A 162 -14.13 4.99 6.80
CA HIS A 162 -14.17 6.15 5.90
C HIS A 162 -12.76 6.48 5.38
N LEU A 163 -12.64 6.92 4.12
CA LEU A 163 -11.36 7.35 3.54
C LEU A 163 -10.22 6.33 3.73
N ILE A 164 -10.45 5.06 3.34
CA ILE A 164 -9.40 4.05 3.37
C ILE A 164 -8.32 4.41 2.34
N HIS A 165 -7.12 4.75 2.82
CA HIS A 165 -6.03 5.18 1.95
C HIS A 165 -4.95 4.11 1.78
N ASP A 166 -4.74 3.25 2.78
CA ASP A 166 -3.80 2.13 2.66
C ASP A 166 -4.19 0.94 3.53
N ALA A 167 -3.62 -0.21 3.19
CA ALA A 167 -3.71 -1.40 4.01
C ALA A 167 -2.46 -2.26 3.88
N LYS A 168 -2.02 -2.84 4.99
CA LYS A 168 -0.93 -3.80 5.05
C LYS A 168 -1.46 -5.18 5.38
N LYS A 169 -1.14 -6.15 4.53
CA LYS A 169 -1.36 -7.56 4.85
C LYS A 169 -0.32 -8.01 5.87
N ILE A 170 -0.80 -8.53 6.99
CA ILE A 170 -0.01 -9.11 8.07
C ILE A 170 -0.49 -10.54 8.33
N ASN A 171 0.35 -11.32 9.00
CA ASN A 171 0.02 -12.69 9.38
C ASN A 171 0.28 -12.86 10.89
N THR A 172 -0.80 -13.05 11.63
CA THR A 172 -0.79 -13.25 13.09
C THR A 172 -1.33 -14.64 13.46
N GLY A 173 -1.54 -15.53 12.49
CA GLY A 173 -2.24 -16.80 12.68
C GLY A 173 -2.24 -17.69 11.43
N ALA A 174 -3.33 -18.45 11.22
CA ALA A 174 -3.45 -19.36 10.07
C ALA A 174 -3.97 -18.68 8.80
N LEU A 175 -4.65 -17.54 8.95
CA LEU A 175 -5.23 -16.73 7.89
C LEU A 175 -4.55 -15.37 7.83
N ASP A 176 -4.44 -14.84 6.61
CA ASP A 176 -4.02 -13.47 6.37
C ASP A 176 -5.02 -12.49 7.02
N ASN A 177 -4.50 -11.38 7.50
CA ASN A 177 -5.32 -10.29 8.04
C ASN A 177 -4.74 -8.93 7.65
N LEU A 178 -5.49 -7.85 7.87
CA LEU A 178 -5.13 -6.52 7.39
C LEU A 178 -5.01 -5.53 8.54
N LEU A 179 -3.96 -4.72 8.51
CA LEU A 179 -4.02 -3.37 9.07
C LEU A 179 -4.58 -2.43 8.01
N ILE A 180 -5.48 -1.55 8.41
CA ILE A 180 -6.13 -0.58 7.54
C ILE A 180 -5.88 0.81 8.11
N ALA A 181 -5.33 1.70 7.27
CA ALA A 181 -5.21 3.12 7.53
C ALA A 181 -6.40 3.85 6.88
N SER A 182 -7.21 4.47 7.73
CA SER A 182 -8.42 5.18 7.34
C SER A 182 -8.60 6.45 8.19
N ARG A 183 -9.71 7.15 7.99
CA ARG A 183 -10.09 8.29 8.83
C ARG A 183 -10.28 7.92 10.30
N GLU A 184 -10.63 6.67 10.59
CA GLU A 184 -10.72 6.13 11.95
C GLU A 184 -9.34 5.97 12.58
N GLY A 185 -8.24 6.15 11.84
CA GLY A 185 -6.88 5.86 12.28
C GLY A 185 -6.42 4.50 11.78
N ILE A 186 -5.88 3.67 12.68
CA ILE A 186 -5.41 2.31 12.36
C ILE A 186 -6.38 1.29 12.96
N SER A 187 -6.82 0.35 12.13
CA SER A 187 -7.66 -0.78 12.56
C SER A 187 -7.12 -2.11 12.05
N TRP A 188 -7.31 -3.16 12.84
CA TRP A 188 -7.00 -4.54 12.50
C TRP A 188 -8.27 -5.28 12.08
N LEU A 189 -8.34 -5.66 10.80
CA LEU A 189 -9.42 -6.45 10.21
C LEU A 189 -8.97 -7.89 10.05
N TYR A 190 -9.71 -8.83 10.65
CA TYR A 190 -9.44 -10.26 10.53
C TYR A 190 -10.72 -11.09 10.55
N PHE A 191 -10.64 -12.31 10.01
CA PHE A 191 -11.69 -13.31 10.12
C PHE A 191 -11.49 -14.15 11.38
N ASP A 192 -12.44 -14.10 12.31
CA ASP A 192 -12.42 -14.91 13.52
C ASP A 192 -12.87 -16.33 13.19
N GLU A 193 -11.92 -17.26 13.09
CA GLU A 193 -12.19 -18.67 12.75
C GLU A 193 -13.09 -19.38 13.78
N LYS A 194 -13.08 -18.94 15.04
CA LYS A 194 -13.87 -19.57 16.10
C LYS A 194 -15.35 -19.18 16.00
N PHE A 195 -15.62 -17.92 15.66
CA PHE A 195 -16.98 -17.39 15.55
C PHE A 195 -17.49 -17.32 14.10
N HIS A 196 -16.64 -17.62 13.12
CA HIS A 196 -16.91 -17.52 11.69
C HIS A 196 -17.48 -16.15 11.29
N LYS A 197 -16.81 -15.07 11.73
CA LYS A 197 -17.22 -13.70 11.46
C LYS A 197 -16.02 -12.78 11.27
N TRP A 198 -16.21 -11.73 10.49
CA TRP A 198 -15.26 -10.62 10.43
C TRP A 198 -15.27 -9.83 11.74
N THR A 199 -14.08 -9.44 12.19
CA THR A 199 -13.87 -8.60 13.38
C THR A 199 -12.95 -7.45 13.01
N ILE A 200 -13.27 -6.28 13.54
CA ILE A 200 -12.47 -5.06 13.44
C ILE A 200 -12.05 -4.67 14.85
N GLU A 201 -10.75 -4.65 15.11
CA GLU A 201 -10.18 -4.13 16.35
C GLU A 201 -9.50 -2.79 16.09
N HIS A 202 -9.91 -1.76 16.83
CA HIS A 202 -9.32 -0.43 16.70
C HIS A 202 -7.97 -0.36 17.44
N ILE A 203 -6.92 0.11 16.76
CA ILE A 203 -5.55 0.19 17.29
C ILE A 203 -5.24 1.59 17.80
N GLY A 204 -5.62 2.62 17.06
CA GLY A 204 -5.36 4.00 17.46
C GLY A 204 -5.93 5.02 16.49
N GLU A 205 -6.33 6.16 17.05
CA GLU A 205 -7.16 7.18 16.39
C GLU A 205 -6.41 8.02 15.35
N GLY A 206 -5.08 7.94 15.26
CA GLY A 206 -4.31 8.77 14.33
C GLY A 206 -4.20 10.24 14.71
N GLU A 207 -3.94 11.09 13.72
CA GLU A 207 -3.87 12.54 13.86
C GLU A 207 -5.27 13.14 14.03
N GLN A 208 -5.45 14.07 14.96
CA GLN A 208 -6.76 14.63 15.34
C GLN A 208 -6.76 16.17 15.48
N GLU A 209 -5.60 16.79 15.64
CA GLU A 209 -5.46 18.20 16.04
C GLU A 209 -5.89 19.15 14.90
N GLU A 210 -5.54 18.83 13.65
CA GLU A 210 -5.81 19.70 12.49
C GLU A 210 -7.16 19.43 11.82
N LYS A 211 -7.97 18.51 12.35
CA LYS A 211 -9.24 18.05 11.76
C LYS A 211 -10.20 19.19 11.38
N GLN A 212 -10.28 20.23 12.20
CA GLN A 212 -11.18 21.38 11.92
C GLN A 212 -10.71 22.22 10.74
N GLN A 213 -9.40 22.25 10.48
CA GLN A 213 -8.80 23.03 9.40
C GLN A 213 -8.72 22.25 8.10
N THR A 214 -8.32 20.97 8.15
CA THR A 214 -8.02 20.18 6.93
C THR A 214 -9.15 19.24 6.52
N THR A 215 -10.12 18.97 7.42
CA THR A 215 -11.14 17.90 7.29
C THR A 215 -10.60 16.47 7.27
N TYR A 216 -9.27 16.30 7.23
CA TYR A 216 -8.59 15.02 7.32
C TYR A 216 -8.10 14.77 8.75
N TYR A 217 -8.22 13.53 9.18
CA TYR A 217 -7.80 13.01 10.48
C TYR A 217 -7.64 11.50 10.35
N GLY A 218 -7.10 10.83 11.38
CA GLY A 218 -6.79 9.40 11.31
C GLY A 218 -5.42 9.13 10.71
N SER A 219 -5.33 8.11 9.86
CA SER A 219 -4.08 7.61 9.28
C SER A 219 -4.22 7.44 7.76
N GLY A 220 -3.18 7.82 7.02
CA GLY A 220 -3.12 7.71 5.57
C GLY A 220 -2.35 6.50 5.08
N CYS A 221 -1.38 6.00 5.83
CA CYS A 221 -0.58 4.83 5.42
C CYS A 221 -0.20 4.01 6.64
N VAL A 222 0.01 2.70 6.47
CA VAL A 222 0.39 1.81 7.56
C VAL A 222 1.31 0.71 7.07
N ASP A 223 2.30 0.36 7.88
CA ASP A 223 3.04 -0.90 7.77
C ASP A 223 3.26 -1.52 9.16
N ALA A 224 3.95 -2.65 9.23
CA ALA A 224 4.22 -3.44 10.43
C ALA A 224 5.72 -3.73 10.51
N GLY A 225 6.38 -3.26 11.57
CA GLY A 225 7.80 -3.44 11.80
C GLY A 225 8.09 -4.59 12.75
N LYS A 226 8.97 -5.49 12.34
CA LYS A 226 9.54 -6.56 13.16
C LYS A 226 10.70 -6.04 14.02
N VAL A 227 10.83 -6.55 15.24
CA VAL A 227 12.05 -6.42 16.05
C VAL A 227 12.34 -7.77 16.72
N GLY A 228 13.53 -8.32 16.47
CA GLY A 228 13.94 -9.64 16.90
C GLY A 228 12.96 -10.73 16.45
N ASN A 229 12.24 -11.31 17.41
CA ASN A 229 11.25 -12.37 17.15
C ASN A 229 9.79 -11.87 17.12
N ASP A 230 9.55 -10.60 17.45
CA ASP A 230 8.21 -10.02 17.36
C ASP A 230 8.04 -9.44 15.96
N SER A 231 7.35 -10.17 15.09
CA SER A 231 7.02 -9.74 13.71
C SER A 231 6.09 -8.54 13.65
N PHE A 232 5.64 -8.06 14.81
CA PHE A 232 4.69 -6.97 14.93
C PHE A 232 5.04 -6.04 16.09
N ALA A 233 6.32 -5.71 16.27
CA ALA A 233 6.81 -4.96 17.43
C ALA A 233 6.32 -3.50 17.45
N TYR A 234 6.22 -2.87 16.28
CA TYR A 234 5.74 -1.50 16.12
C TYR A 234 4.99 -1.31 14.79
N ILE A 235 4.21 -0.24 14.69
CA ILE A 235 3.41 0.11 13.51
C ILE A 235 3.75 1.55 13.11
N PRO A 236 4.58 1.77 12.08
CA PRO A 236 4.77 3.10 11.53
C PRO A 236 3.59 3.52 10.65
N THR A 237 3.32 4.82 10.63
CA THR A 237 2.20 5.41 9.88
C THR A 237 2.54 6.82 9.41
N VAL A 238 1.90 7.20 8.30
CA VAL A 238 1.73 8.60 7.88
C VAL A 238 0.32 9.01 8.25
N GLU A 239 0.17 10.19 8.85
CA GLU A 239 -1.11 10.68 9.35
C GLU A 239 -1.35 12.14 8.90
N PRO A 240 -2.59 12.50 8.51
CA PRO A 240 -3.70 11.66 8.05
C PRO A 240 -3.56 11.35 6.53
N PHE A 241 -4.67 11.28 5.77
CA PHE A 241 -4.66 11.20 4.30
C PHE A 241 -3.72 12.26 3.69
N HIS A 242 -2.77 11.82 2.86
CA HIS A 242 -1.70 12.66 2.30
C HIS A 242 -1.06 13.59 3.33
N GLY A 243 -0.89 13.16 4.59
CA GLY A 243 -0.53 14.04 5.68
C GLY A 243 0.93 14.50 5.71
N ASN A 244 1.31 15.12 6.82
CA ASN A 244 2.65 15.60 7.13
C ASN A 244 3.23 14.95 8.41
N VAL A 245 2.44 14.20 9.17
CA VAL A 245 2.87 13.60 10.42
C VAL A 245 3.37 12.18 10.18
N VAL A 246 4.57 11.87 10.67
CA VAL A 246 5.07 10.51 10.79
C VAL A 246 5.00 10.11 12.26
N ALA A 247 4.30 9.02 12.53
CA ALA A 247 4.12 8.49 13.87
C ALA A 247 4.39 6.98 13.89
N VAL A 248 4.61 6.45 15.08
CA VAL A 248 4.68 5.02 15.34
C VAL A 248 3.77 4.65 16.50
N TYR A 249 3.12 3.50 16.40
CA TYR A 249 2.45 2.86 17.51
C TYR A 249 3.32 1.73 18.03
N ILE A 250 3.53 1.71 19.34
CA ILE A 250 4.36 0.71 20.00
C ILE A 250 3.54 0.01 21.07
N LYS A 251 3.68 -1.32 21.16
CA LYS A 251 3.01 -2.11 22.20
C LYS A 251 3.49 -1.64 23.57
N SER A 252 2.55 -1.28 24.44
CA SER A 252 2.82 -1.09 25.86
C SER A 252 3.12 -2.46 26.48
N THR A 253 4.36 -2.71 26.87
CA THR A 253 4.78 -3.96 27.53
C THR A 253 4.54 -3.97 29.05
N ASP A 254 3.78 -3.02 29.60
CA ASP A 254 3.70 -2.83 31.04
C ASP A 254 2.60 -3.63 31.76
N ASN A 255 1.74 -4.39 31.07
CA ASN A 255 0.71 -5.19 31.76
C ASN A 255 0.51 -6.60 31.19
N TYR A 256 0.70 -7.60 32.05
CA TYR A 256 0.39 -9.00 31.80
C TYR A 256 -1.10 -9.21 31.48
N LEU A 257 -1.34 -10.00 30.42
CA LEU A 257 -2.56 -10.74 30.07
C LEU A 257 -3.81 -9.93 29.64
N LYS A 258 -3.94 -9.79 28.31
CA LYS A 258 -5.17 -9.77 27.47
C LYS A 258 -5.57 -8.50 26.71
N GLN A 259 -4.85 -7.38 26.79
CA GLN A 259 -5.10 -6.26 25.88
C GLN A 259 -3.76 -5.59 25.55
N ILE A 260 -3.23 -5.85 24.35
CA ILE A 260 -2.10 -5.08 23.84
C ILE A 260 -2.59 -3.65 23.66
N GLN A 261 -2.11 -2.74 24.49
CA GLN A 261 -2.37 -1.32 24.31
C GLN A 261 -1.29 -0.74 23.42
N TRP A 262 -1.71 -0.03 22.37
CA TRP A 262 -0.80 0.66 21.47
C TRP A 262 -0.65 2.11 21.93
N LYS A 263 0.60 2.56 22.08
CA LYS A 263 0.92 3.94 22.40
C LYS A 263 1.48 4.63 21.16
N ARG A 264 0.83 5.72 20.74
CA ARG A 264 1.26 6.58 19.64
C ARG A 264 2.43 7.47 20.08
N TYR A 265 3.46 7.54 19.26
CA TYR A 265 4.56 8.50 19.35
C TYR A 265 4.68 9.24 18.02
N VAL A 266 4.55 10.57 18.04
CA VAL A 266 4.87 11.40 16.88
C VAL A 266 6.38 11.50 16.79
N LEU A 267 6.93 11.14 15.62
CA LEU A 267 8.36 11.22 15.36
C LEU A 267 8.70 12.53 14.66
N ASP A 268 7.90 12.94 13.67
CA ASP A 268 8.15 14.13 12.87
C ASP A 268 6.88 14.74 12.30
N VAL A 269 6.96 16.04 11.99
CA VAL A 269 5.95 16.81 11.26
C VAL A 269 6.63 17.56 10.10
N TYR A 270 6.31 17.18 8.87
CA TYR A 270 6.95 17.66 7.64
C TYR A 270 6.21 18.86 7.04
N GLY A 271 6.47 20.05 7.59
CA GLY A 271 5.84 21.29 7.15
C GLY A 271 4.38 21.40 7.59
N TYR A 272 3.66 22.39 7.05
CA TYR A 272 2.23 22.57 7.31
C TYR A 272 1.41 22.01 6.14
N PRO A 273 0.16 21.59 6.38
CA PRO A 273 -0.74 21.25 5.29
C PRO A 273 -0.94 22.43 4.33
N ASN A 274 -1.11 22.13 3.04
CA ASN A 274 -1.45 23.10 2.00
C ASN A 274 -2.92 23.56 2.11
N GLU A 275 -3.36 24.40 1.18
CA GLU A 275 -4.75 24.88 1.09
C GLU A 275 -5.80 23.78 0.93
N HIS A 276 -5.41 22.57 0.51
CA HIS A 276 -6.25 21.39 0.41
C HIS A 276 -6.21 20.50 1.65
N GLY A 277 -5.47 20.89 2.69
CA GLY A 277 -5.31 20.12 3.92
C GLY A 277 -4.32 18.96 3.81
N GLU A 278 -3.47 18.95 2.78
CA GLU A 278 -2.52 17.87 2.52
C GLU A 278 -1.08 18.29 2.81
N GLY A 279 -0.28 17.34 3.28
CA GLY A 279 1.16 17.39 3.38
C GLY A 279 1.91 16.56 2.32
N PRO A 280 3.22 16.37 2.53
CA PRO A 280 4.09 15.73 1.56
C PRO A 280 4.12 14.21 1.67
N ALA A 281 3.58 13.58 2.71
CA ALA A 281 3.79 12.16 2.96
C ALA A 281 2.73 11.27 2.30
N HIS A 282 3.15 10.14 1.73
CA HIS A 282 2.24 9.28 0.96
C HIS A 282 2.34 7.78 1.27
N HIS A 283 3.54 7.25 1.54
CA HIS A 283 3.74 5.82 1.73
C HIS A 283 4.82 5.51 2.75
N ILE A 284 4.69 4.38 3.44
CA ILE A 284 5.68 3.80 4.34
C ILE A 284 5.92 2.35 3.94
N VAL A 285 7.15 1.88 4.13
CA VAL A 285 7.46 0.45 4.06
C VAL A 285 8.45 0.05 5.16
N CYS A 286 8.17 -1.06 5.83
CA CYS A 286 9.08 -1.71 6.78
C CYS A 286 9.92 -2.78 6.09
N ALA A 287 11.22 -2.81 6.39
CA ALA A 287 12.12 -3.90 6.02
C ALA A 287 13.43 -3.82 6.82
N ASP A 288 14.10 -4.97 6.97
CA ASP A 288 15.43 -5.11 7.58
C ASP A 288 16.51 -4.69 6.56
N PHE A 289 16.82 -3.39 6.50
CA PHE A 289 17.70 -2.82 5.48
C PHE A 289 19.19 -3.03 5.80
N ASP A 290 19.56 -3.05 7.08
CA ASP A 290 20.95 -3.33 7.50
C ASP A 290 21.21 -4.77 7.97
N LYS A 291 20.18 -5.62 7.92
CA LYS A 291 20.28 -7.06 8.18
C LYS A 291 20.65 -7.39 9.62
N ASP A 292 20.30 -6.53 10.56
CA ASP A 292 20.49 -6.77 11.99
C ASP A 292 19.36 -7.59 12.62
N GLY A 293 18.28 -7.82 11.86
CA GLY A 293 17.12 -8.61 12.25
C GLY A 293 15.92 -7.79 12.72
N ASP A 294 16.08 -6.48 12.86
CA ASP A 294 15.05 -5.51 13.15
C ASP A 294 14.65 -4.77 11.87
N ASP A 295 13.36 -4.59 11.63
CA ASP A 295 12.92 -3.78 10.50
C ASP A 295 13.15 -2.31 10.82
N GLU A 296 13.80 -1.60 9.90
CA GLU A 296 13.65 -0.17 9.75
C GLU A 296 12.39 0.17 8.96
N PHE A 297 12.14 1.47 8.78
CA PHE A 297 11.14 1.89 7.82
C PHE A 297 11.58 3.09 7.00
N LEU A 298 11.09 3.11 5.75
CA LEU A 298 11.22 4.24 4.86
C LEU A 298 9.90 5.02 4.79
N VAL A 299 9.99 6.34 4.69
CA VAL A 299 8.86 7.25 4.44
C VAL A 299 9.04 7.91 3.08
N ALA A 300 8.06 7.75 2.20
CA ALA A 300 7.98 8.37 0.89
C ALA A 300 7.29 9.74 0.98
N LEU A 301 8.05 10.81 0.68
CA LEU A 301 7.54 12.17 0.65
C LEU A 301 7.46 12.66 -0.81
N ARG A 302 6.24 12.81 -1.31
CA ARG A 302 5.94 13.25 -2.68
C ARG A 302 6.48 14.64 -3.00
N GLY A 303 6.48 15.55 -2.04
CA GLY A 303 6.92 16.94 -2.20
C GLY A 303 5.88 17.95 -1.72
N PRO A 304 6.19 19.26 -1.79
CA PRO A 304 7.35 19.85 -2.46
C PRO A 304 8.66 19.80 -1.64
N SER A 305 9.76 20.22 -2.25
CA SER A 305 11.02 20.57 -1.56
C SER A 305 10.77 21.65 -0.48
N PRO A 306 11.41 21.59 0.71
CA PRO A 306 12.55 20.74 1.09
C PRO A 306 12.18 19.35 1.61
N ASN A 307 10.89 19.07 1.84
CA ASN A 307 10.45 17.82 2.46
C ASN A 307 10.45 16.63 1.49
N GLN A 308 10.36 16.88 0.18
CA GLN A 308 10.44 15.86 -0.86
C GLN A 308 11.62 14.88 -0.66
N GLY A 309 11.38 13.58 -0.85
CA GLY A 309 12.43 12.57 -0.76
C GLY A 309 11.99 11.26 -0.12
N VAL A 310 12.98 10.48 0.28
CA VAL A 310 12.79 9.31 1.15
C VAL A 310 13.61 9.49 2.43
N TYR A 311 12.95 9.27 3.56
CA TYR A 311 13.60 9.27 4.88
C TYR A 311 13.65 7.86 5.44
N TYR A 312 14.78 7.52 6.03
CA TYR A 312 15.06 6.26 6.72
C TYR A 312 14.93 6.45 8.21
N TYR A 313 14.29 5.51 8.89
CA TYR A 313 14.10 5.50 10.34
C TYR A 313 14.54 4.17 10.93
N LYS A 314 15.53 4.22 11.84
CA LYS A 314 16.02 3.05 12.57
C LYS A 314 15.54 3.04 14.01
N PRO A 315 14.89 1.97 14.50
CA PRO A 315 14.53 1.86 15.90
C PRO A 315 15.80 1.83 16.77
N ILE A 316 15.84 2.66 17.82
CA ILE A 316 16.94 2.70 18.79
C ILE A 316 16.46 2.23 20.17
N ASP A 317 15.27 2.69 20.57
CA ASP A 317 14.61 2.26 21.81
C ASP A 317 13.09 2.37 21.64
N LEU A 318 12.45 1.26 21.28
CA LEU A 318 11.00 1.21 21.10
C LEU A 318 10.23 1.56 22.39
N SER A 319 10.74 1.17 23.57
CA SER A 319 10.03 1.45 24.84
C SER A 319 9.82 2.95 25.07
N ARG A 320 10.66 3.78 24.46
CA ARG A 320 10.64 5.24 24.53
C ARG A 320 10.21 5.91 23.22
N GLY A 321 9.92 5.15 22.17
CA GLY A 321 9.62 5.69 20.85
C GLY A 321 10.80 6.43 20.19
N LEU A 322 12.03 5.98 20.44
CA LEU A 322 13.23 6.63 19.89
C LEU A 322 13.70 5.95 18.62
N PHE A 323 13.83 6.77 17.57
CA PHE A 323 14.32 6.38 16.25
C PHE A 323 15.44 7.32 15.80
N ALA A 324 16.47 6.77 15.17
CA ALA A 324 17.42 7.55 14.39
C ALA A 324 16.86 7.81 12.99
N LYS A 325 17.17 8.97 12.40
CA LYS A 325 16.62 9.37 11.10
C LYS A 325 17.66 10.04 10.21
N TRP A 326 17.64 9.70 8.92
CA TRP A 326 18.36 10.45 7.88
C TRP A 326 17.64 10.37 6.53
N LYS A 327 18.00 11.27 5.62
CA LYS A 327 17.45 11.34 4.26
C LYS A 327 18.27 10.47 3.32
N VAL A 328 17.62 9.60 2.56
CA VAL A 328 18.28 8.63 1.64
C VAL A 328 17.98 8.90 0.17
N SER A 329 16.98 9.72 -0.15
CA SER A 329 16.75 10.28 -1.48
C SER A 329 16.13 11.68 -1.38
N SER A 330 16.37 12.54 -2.37
CA SER A 330 15.71 13.86 -2.52
C SER A 330 14.71 13.93 -3.67
N ASP A 331 14.58 12.86 -4.45
CA ASP A 331 13.62 12.81 -5.54
C ASP A 331 12.20 12.59 -5.01
N SER A 332 11.19 13.04 -5.75
CA SER A 332 9.79 12.78 -5.38
C SER A 332 9.55 11.28 -5.27
N ALA A 333 8.88 10.86 -4.20
CA ALA A 333 8.52 9.47 -3.96
C ALA A 333 7.04 9.36 -3.55
N ALA A 334 6.23 8.78 -4.44
CA ALA A 334 4.84 8.41 -4.18
C ALA A 334 4.76 7.06 -3.48
N ARG A 335 5.49 6.07 -3.97
CA ARG A 335 5.46 4.70 -3.47
C ARG A 335 6.86 4.11 -3.48
N ILE A 336 7.09 3.18 -2.57
CA ILE A 336 8.38 2.49 -2.41
C ILE A 336 8.15 1.00 -2.64
N ALA A 337 9.00 0.38 -3.45
CA ALA A 337 9.14 -1.06 -3.57
C ALA A 337 10.51 -1.48 -3.03
N VAL A 338 10.58 -2.62 -2.34
CA VAL A 338 11.80 -3.11 -1.67
C VAL A 338 12.15 -4.47 -2.25
N ALA A 339 13.41 -4.64 -2.65
CA ALA A 339 13.97 -5.90 -3.11
C ALA A 339 15.51 -5.78 -3.11
N ASP A 340 16.20 -6.90 -3.17
CA ASP A 340 17.64 -6.93 -3.46
C ASP A 340 17.80 -6.80 -5.00
N PHE A 341 17.95 -5.57 -5.51
CA PHE A 341 17.96 -5.31 -6.95
C PHE A 341 19.33 -5.62 -7.58
N ASP A 342 20.43 -5.47 -6.84
CA ASP A 342 21.78 -5.76 -7.34
C ASP A 342 22.38 -7.10 -6.90
N ASN A 343 21.66 -7.87 -6.08
CA ASN A 343 22.05 -9.17 -5.52
C ASN A 343 23.27 -9.10 -4.58
N ASP A 344 23.45 -8.01 -3.85
CA ASP A 344 24.49 -7.89 -2.82
C ASP A 344 24.08 -8.50 -1.47
N GLY A 345 22.82 -8.91 -1.33
CA GLY A 345 22.26 -9.53 -0.14
C GLY A 345 21.75 -8.55 0.91
N LEU A 346 21.72 -7.25 0.62
CA LEU A 346 21.00 -6.20 1.34
C LEU A 346 19.75 -5.80 0.54
N LEU A 347 18.77 -5.23 1.24
CA LEU A 347 17.56 -4.74 0.58
C LEU A 347 17.81 -3.34 0.04
N ASP A 348 17.57 -3.17 -1.26
CA ASP A 348 17.51 -1.88 -1.94
C ASP A 348 16.06 -1.35 -1.94
N PHE A 349 15.88 -0.13 -2.46
CA PHE A 349 14.54 0.39 -2.70
C PHE A 349 14.40 1.06 -4.06
N ALA A 350 13.19 0.99 -4.62
CA ALA A 350 12.79 1.70 -5.80
C ALA A 350 11.64 2.65 -5.48
N THR A 351 11.61 3.81 -6.14
CA THR A 351 10.53 4.79 -6.02
C THR A 351 9.95 5.15 -7.38
N ILE A 352 8.72 5.66 -7.35
CA ILE A 352 8.11 6.37 -8.47
C ILE A 352 7.72 7.78 -8.01
N SER A 353 7.99 8.79 -8.83
CA SER A 353 7.59 10.17 -8.53
C SER A 353 6.07 10.34 -8.43
N TYR A 354 5.62 11.28 -7.61
CA TYR A 354 4.19 11.59 -7.50
C TYR A 354 3.80 12.64 -8.55
N TYR A 355 3.13 12.21 -9.60
CA TYR A 355 2.59 13.08 -10.63
C TYR A 355 1.10 12.79 -10.83
N VAL A 356 0.26 13.54 -10.12
CA VAL A 356 -1.21 13.40 -10.19
C VAL A 356 -1.83 14.80 -10.26
N PRO A 357 -2.38 15.20 -11.42
CA PRO A 357 -3.11 16.47 -11.56
C PRO A 357 -4.22 16.59 -10.53
N GLY A 358 -4.37 17.78 -9.95
CA GLY A 358 -5.32 18.05 -8.85
C GLY A 358 -4.81 17.69 -7.45
N TYR A 359 -3.59 17.14 -7.34
CA TYR A 359 -2.92 16.87 -6.08
C TYR A 359 -1.52 17.51 -6.05
N TYR A 360 -0.53 16.83 -6.62
CA TYR A 360 0.84 17.31 -6.71
C TYR A 360 1.48 16.76 -7.98
N GLU A 361 2.23 17.62 -8.67
CA GLU A 361 2.87 17.31 -9.94
C GLU A 361 4.38 17.48 -9.79
N ALA A 362 5.07 16.39 -9.46
CA ALA A 362 6.52 16.40 -9.38
C ALA A 362 7.13 16.75 -10.74
N GLU A 363 8.17 17.59 -10.72
CA GLU A 363 8.95 17.90 -11.92
C GLU A 363 9.72 16.66 -12.39
N ASN A 364 9.73 16.40 -13.70
CA ASN A 364 10.46 15.30 -14.33
C ASN A 364 10.18 13.92 -13.69
N PRO A 365 8.91 13.44 -13.72
CA PRO A 365 8.54 12.20 -13.04
C PRO A 365 9.33 11.01 -13.57
N SER A 366 9.84 10.19 -12.65
CA SER A 366 10.73 9.07 -12.95
C SER A 366 10.47 7.89 -12.02
N ILE A 367 10.99 6.73 -12.42
CA ILE A 367 11.16 5.56 -11.55
C ILE A 367 12.65 5.43 -11.29
N ASN A 368 13.03 5.38 -10.02
CA ASN A 368 14.43 5.34 -9.60
C ASN A 368 14.68 4.12 -8.73
N ILE A 369 15.84 3.49 -8.88
CA ILE A 369 16.35 2.45 -7.98
C ILE A 369 17.52 3.05 -7.20
N TYR A 370 17.52 2.83 -5.89
CA TYR A 370 18.54 3.29 -4.96
C TYR A 370 19.16 2.07 -4.30
N TYR A 371 20.42 1.81 -4.63
CA TYR A 371 21.16 0.74 -4.00
C TYR A 371 21.51 1.09 -2.56
N ASN A 372 21.34 0.13 -1.66
CA ASN A 372 21.53 0.35 -0.24
C ASN A 372 23.01 0.49 0.10
N ARG A 373 23.44 1.75 0.24
CA ARG A 373 24.80 2.16 0.62
C ARG A 373 24.79 3.10 1.83
N PHE A 374 23.66 3.16 2.52
CA PHE A 374 23.37 4.15 3.57
C PHE A 374 23.03 3.51 4.91
N ALA A 375 22.62 2.24 4.93
CA ALA A 375 22.23 1.52 6.13
C ALA A 375 23.48 1.01 6.89
#